data_AF-A0A7V2T7V1-F1
#
_entry.id   AF-A0A7V2T7V1-F1
#
_cell.length_a   1.000
_cell.length_b   1.000
_cell.length_c   1.000
_cell.angle_alpha   90.00
_cell.angle_beta   90.00
_cell.angle_gamma   90.00
#
_symmetry.space_group_name_H-M   'P 1'
#
loop_
_entity.id
_entity.type
_entity.pdbx_description
1 polymer ?
#
loop_
_entity_poly.entity_id
_entity_poly.type
_entity_poly.pdbx_seq_one_letter_code
_entity_poly.pdbx_strand_id
1 'polypeptide(L)'
;LFKDEVRELGREIGLPERFVGRHPFPGPGLAVRVLGEVTRERVAMLQEADRIFLEEIRAAGLYDAIWQAFAVLLPVRTVGVMGDARTYEAACALRAVTSEDGMTADVYPFDSAFLTRTATRIVNEVRGINRVVYDHTSKPPGTIEWE
;
A
#
# COMPACT_ATOMS: atom_id res chain seq x y z
N LEU A 1 17.16 -21.60 1.92
CA LEU A 1 16.17 -21.44 0.85
C LEU A 1 15.97 -19.95 0.62
N PHE A 2 16.35 -19.45 -0.55
CA PHE A 2 16.02 -18.11 -1.03
C PHE A 2 14.50 -18.00 -1.27
N LYS A 3 13.99 -16.77 -1.39
CA LYS A 3 12.55 -16.51 -1.50
C LYS A 3 11.90 -17.25 -2.69
N ASP A 4 12.62 -17.41 -3.79
CA ASP A 4 12.11 -18.12 -4.97
C ASP A 4 12.08 -19.64 -4.75
N GLU A 5 13.08 -20.20 -4.08
CA GLU A 5 13.10 -21.63 -3.70
C GLU A 5 11.96 -21.96 -2.73
N VAL A 6 11.62 -21.05 -1.81
CA VAL A 6 10.45 -21.20 -0.91
C VAL A 6 9.14 -21.16 -1.70
N ARG A 7 9.06 -20.34 -2.75
CA ARG A 7 7.87 -20.24 -3.60
C ARG A 7 7.66 -21.50 -4.43
N GLU A 8 8.72 -22.01 -5.04
CA GLU A 8 8.69 -23.27 -5.80
C GLU A 8 8.27 -24.44 -4.92
N LEU A 9 8.88 -24.59 -3.74
CA LEU A 9 8.48 -25.60 -2.75
C LEU A 9 7.00 -25.45 -2.37
N GLY A 10 6.53 -24.22 -2.18
CA GLY A 10 5.13 -23.93 -1.89
C GLY A 10 4.17 -24.48 -2.96
N ARG A 11 4.54 -24.36 -4.24
CA ARG A 11 3.76 -24.94 -5.35
C ARG A 11 3.81 -26.46 -5.35
N GLU A 12 4.98 -27.04 -5.10
CA GLU A 12 5.16 -28.50 -5.07
C GLU A 12 4.31 -29.17 -3.97
N ILE A 13 4.13 -28.51 -2.82
CA ILE A 13 3.27 -29.00 -1.74
C ILE A 13 1.77 -28.64 -1.94
N GLY A 14 1.40 -28.06 -3.09
CA GLY A 14 0.02 -27.75 -3.44
C GLY A 14 -0.57 -26.50 -2.78
N LEU A 15 0.26 -25.54 -2.35
CA LEU A 15 -0.27 -24.25 -1.89
C LEU A 15 -0.92 -23.49 -3.05
N PRO A 16 -2.09 -22.86 -2.84
CA PRO A 16 -2.72 -22.02 -3.86
C PRO A 16 -1.79 -20.88 -4.30
N GLU A 17 -1.75 -20.56 -5.60
CA GLU A 17 -0.84 -19.54 -6.17
C GLU A 17 -1.00 -18.17 -5.49
N ARG A 18 -2.22 -17.82 -5.06
CA ARG A 18 -2.49 -16.59 -4.31
C ARG A 18 -1.71 -16.45 -2.99
N PHE A 19 -1.27 -17.58 -2.40
CA PHE A 19 -0.44 -17.58 -1.19
C PHE A 19 1.04 -17.53 -1.53
N VAL A 20 1.46 -18.23 -2.58
CA VAL A 20 2.85 -18.28 -3.05
C VAL A 20 3.29 -16.93 -3.63
N GLY A 21 2.44 -16.31 -4.45
CA GLY A 21 2.69 -15.03 -5.13
C GLY A 21 2.39 -13.80 -4.27
N ARG A 22 2.00 -13.96 -3.01
CA ARG A 22 1.63 -12.82 -2.16
C ARG A 22 2.85 -11.89 -1.96
N HIS A 23 2.59 -10.58 -2.03
CA HIS A 23 3.58 -9.57 -1.66
C HIS A 23 4.11 -9.82 -0.24
N PRO A 24 5.41 -9.53 0.01
CA PRO A 24 5.96 -9.64 1.35
C PRO A 24 5.18 -8.72 2.31
N PHE A 25 5.03 -9.17 3.55
CA PHE A 25 4.34 -8.44 4.60
C PHE A 25 5.26 -8.36 5.83
N PRO A 26 5.43 -7.18 6.46
CA PRO A 26 6.39 -6.98 7.53
C PRO A 26 5.99 -7.73 8.80
N GLY A 27 6.99 -8.15 9.59
CA GLY A 27 6.78 -8.88 10.85
C GLY A 27 5.89 -8.13 11.86
N PRO A 28 6.14 -6.83 12.13
CA PRO A 28 5.25 -6.00 12.95
C PRO A 28 3.88 -5.69 12.31
N GLY A 29 3.66 -6.12 11.06
CA GLY A 29 2.42 -5.95 10.33
C GLY A 29 2.05 -4.49 10.08
N LEU A 30 0.79 -4.14 10.35
CA LEU A 30 0.28 -2.79 10.09
C LEU A 30 0.82 -1.72 11.04
N ALA A 31 1.50 -2.11 12.14
CA ALA A 31 2.04 -1.16 13.10
C ALA A 31 3.04 -0.19 12.46
N VAL A 32 3.88 -0.68 11.54
CA VAL A 32 4.87 0.15 10.79
C VAL A 32 4.26 0.93 9.62
N ARG A 33 2.96 0.80 9.39
CA ARG A 33 2.21 1.50 8.34
C ARG A 33 1.20 2.49 8.92
N VAL A 34 1.02 2.51 10.23
CA VAL A 34 0.27 3.55 10.95
C VAL A 34 1.29 4.40 11.67
N LEU A 35 1.73 5.48 11.03
CA LEU A 35 2.75 6.34 11.62
C LEU A 35 2.21 7.05 12.86
N GLY A 36 3.02 7.11 13.90
CA GLY A 36 2.63 7.65 15.21
C GLY A 36 1.81 6.66 16.03
N GLU A 37 0.73 7.14 16.67
CA GLU A 37 -0.06 6.30 17.57
C GLU A 37 -0.86 5.23 16.82
N VAL A 38 -0.72 3.97 17.26
CA VAL A 38 -1.44 2.82 16.68
C VAL A 38 -2.70 2.54 17.49
N THR A 39 -3.86 2.95 16.97
CA THR A 39 -5.17 2.66 17.55
C THR A 39 -6.00 1.74 16.66
N ARG A 40 -7.04 1.10 17.22
CA ARG A 40 -7.91 0.19 16.44
C ARG A 40 -8.59 0.89 15.27
N GLU A 41 -9.01 2.12 15.48
CA GLU A 41 -9.70 2.95 14.47
C GLU A 41 -8.75 3.30 13.32
N ARG A 42 -7.50 3.65 13.64
CA ARG A 42 -6.46 3.96 12.65
C ARG A 42 -6.07 2.72 11.85
N VAL A 43 -5.96 1.56 12.52
CA VAL A 43 -5.70 0.29 11.86
C VAL A 43 -6.85 -0.09 10.92
N ALA A 44 -8.11 0.04 11.34
CA ALA A 44 -9.26 -0.25 10.50
C ALA A 44 -9.31 0.67 9.26
N MET A 45 -9.07 1.97 9.46
CA MET A 45 -8.97 2.95 8.37
C MET A 45 -7.87 2.59 7.37
N LEU A 46 -6.69 2.21 7.85
CA LEU A 46 -5.59 1.77 7.00
C LEU A 46 -5.94 0.49 6.23
N GLN A 47 -6.55 -0.50 6.88
CA GLN A 47 -6.96 -1.76 6.23
C GLN A 47 -7.93 -1.50 5.07
N GLU A 48 -8.84 -0.54 5.21
CA GLU A 48 -9.80 -0.19 4.19
C GLU A 48 -9.12 0.49 2.99
N ALA A 49 -8.20 1.42 3.24
CA ALA A 49 -7.40 2.06 2.20
C ALA A 49 -6.48 1.07 1.45
N ASP A 50 -5.80 0.20 2.19
CA ASP A 50 -4.91 -0.85 1.65
C ASP A 50 -5.69 -1.84 0.79
N ARG A 51 -6.88 -2.25 1.25
CA ARG A 51 -7.79 -3.12 0.48
C ARG A 51 -8.15 -2.49 -0.87
N ILE A 52 -8.58 -1.23 -0.89
CA ILE A 52 -8.94 -0.55 -2.14
C ILE A 52 -7.75 -0.48 -3.09
N PHE A 53 -6.57 -0.12 -2.58
CA PHE A 53 -5.37 -0.03 -3.40
C PHE A 53 -4.99 -1.37 -4.03
N LEU A 54 -5.01 -2.44 -3.24
CA LEU A 54 -4.72 -3.80 -3.72
C LEU A 54 -5.79 -4.32 -4.68
N GLU A 55 -7.07 -3.99 -4.47
CA GLU A 55 -8.16 -4.30 -5.40
C GLU A 55 -7.94 -3.64 -6.76
N GLU A 56 -7.61 -2.35 -6.79
CA GLU A 56 -7.31 -1.61 -8.03
C GLU A 56 -6.11 -2.19 -8.76
N ILE A 57 -5.03 -2.51 -8.05
CA ILE A 57 -3.84 -3.15 -8.61
C ILE A 57 -4.19 -4.50 -9.26
N ARG A 58 -4.98 -5.32 -8.57
CA ARG A 58 -5.41 -6.64 -9.09
C ARG A 58 -6.34 -6.50 -10.28
N ALA A 59 -7.30 -5.58 -10.22
CA ALA A 59 -8.23 -5.31 -11.32
C ALA A 59 -7.50 -4.82 -12.58
N ALA A 60 -6.39 -4.10 -12.42
CA ALA A 60 -5.52 -3.67 -13.51
C ALA A 60 -4.53 -4.75 -13.98
N GLY A 61 -4.48 -5.93 -13.35
CA GLY A 61 -3.53 -6.99 -13.69
C GLY A 61 -2.07 -6.68 -13.34
N LEU A 62 -1.82 -5.72 -12.45
CA LEU A 62 -0.47 -5.21 -12.15
C LEU A 62 0.17 -5.90 -10.93
N TYR A 63 -0.57 -6.75 -10.22
CA TYR A 63 -0.14 -7.30 -8.92
C TYR A 63 1.21 -8.03 -8.99
N ASP A 64 1.38 -8.86 -10.03
CA ASP A 64 2.58 -9.69 -10.19
C ASP A 64 3.77 -8.90 -10.78
N ALA A 65 3.52 -7.72 -11.35
CA ALA A 65 4.57 -6.81 -11.83
C ALA A 65 5.16 -5.93 -10.70
N ILE A 66 4.54 -5.95 -9.52
CA ILE A 66 4.93 -5.13 -8.37
C ILE A 66 5.55 -6.05 -7.32
N TRP A 67 6.71 -5.66 -6.78
CA TRP A 67 7.36 -6.40 -5.69
C TRP A 67 6.55 -6.30 -4.39
N GLN A 68 6.13 -5.09 -4.06
CA GLN A 68 5.34 -4.79 -2.88
C GLN A 68 4.51 -3.52 -3.10
N ALA A 69 3.22 -3.56 -2.76
CA ALA A 69 2.34 -2.40 -2.73
C ALA A 69 1.53 -2.36 -1.43
N PHE A 70 1.35 -1.16 -0.88
CA PHE A 70 0.56 -0.93 0.33
C PHE A 70 0.22 0.55 0.56
N ALA A 71 -0.74 0.79 1.46
CA ALA A 71 -1.04 2.09 2.01
C ALA A 71 -0.27 2.35 3.33
N VAL A 72 -0.04 3.62 3.65
CA VAL A 72 0.53 4.11 4.92
C VAL A 72 -0.33 5.28 5.43
N LEU A 73 -0.77 5.21 6.68
CA LEU A 73 -1.56 6.27 7.31
C LEU A 73 -0.62 7.28 7.99
N LEU A 74 -0.69 8.54 7.55
CA LEU A 74 0.21 9.59 8.04
C LEU A 74 -0.29 10.19 9.37
N PRO A 75 0.61 10.70 10.24
CA PRO A 75 0.24 11.32 11.51
C PRO A 75 -0.10 12.82 11.31
N VAL A 76 -0.62 13.17 10.14
CA VAL A 76 -0.99 14.55 9.78
C VAL A 76 -2.46 14.61 9.40
N ARG A 77 -3.06 15.75 9.69
CA ARG A 77 -4.44 16.08 9.29
C ARG A 77 -4.40 17.13 8.20
N THR A 78 -5.31 17.02 7.24
CA THR A 78 -5.36 17.91 6.09
C THR A 78 -6.75 18.45 5.89
N VAL A 79 -6.83 19.66 5.32
CA VAL A 79 -8.10 20.26 4.96
C VAL A 79 -8.59 19.64 3.65
N GLY A 80 -9.87 19.26 3.64
CA GLY A 80 -10.60 18.81 2.46
C GLY A 80 -11.96 19.48 2.37
N VAL A 81 -12.63 19.28 1.24
CA VAL A 81 -14.04 19.66 1.05
C VAL A 81 -14.78 18.40 0.65
N MET A 82 -15.76 18.00 1.45
CA MET A 82 -16.62 16.86 1.17
C MET A 82 -18.08 17.29 1.29
N GLY A 83 -18.82 17.20 0.18
CA GLY A 83 -20.09 17.90 0.04
C GLY A 83 -19.87 19.41 0.18
N ASP A 84 -20.68 20.06 1.02
CA ASP A 84 -20.60 21.51 1.28
C ASP A 84 -19.79 21.86 2.55
N ALA A 85 -19.20 20.87 3.21
CA ALA A 85 -18.49 21.06 4.48
C ALA A 85 -16.97 20.92 4.32
N ARG A 86 -16.23 21.72 5.11
CA ARG A 86 -14.78 21.54 5.28
C ARG A 86 -14.54 20.37 6.23
N THR A 87 -13.61 19.50 5.85
CA THR A 87 -13.19 18.35 6.67
C THR A 87 -11.74 18.52 7.12
N TYR A 88 -11.42 17.94 8.28
CA TYR A 88 -10.05 17.87 8.81
C TYR A 88 -9.71 16.42 9.15
N GLU A 89 -9.24 15.70 8.14
CA GLU A 89 -9.09 14.24 8.16
C GLU A 89 -7.65 13.82 7.83
N ALA A 90 -7.35 12.54 7.94
CA ALA A 90 -6.00 12.04 7.74
C ALA A 90 -5.58 12.09 6.26
N ALA A 91 -4.26 12.12 6.05
CA ALA A 91 -3.67 11.80 4.77
C ALA A 91 -3.16 10.36 4.75
N CYS A 92 -3.24 9.71 3.58
CA CYS A 92 -2.68 8.39 3.34
C CYS A 92 -1.66 8.48 2.21
N ALA A 93 -0.51 7.81 2.37
CA ALA A 93 0.44 7.60 1.29
C ALA A 93 0.23 6.22 0.67
N LEU A 94 0.29 6.14 -0.65
CA LEU A 94 0.35 4.90 -1.40
C LEU A 94 1.82 4.64 -1.74
N ARG A 95 2.25 3.39 -1.57
CA ARG A 95 3.61 2.94 -1.86
C ARG A 95 3.54 1.71 -2.74
N ALA A 96 4.22 1.73 -3.88
CA ALA A 96 4.48 0.55 -4.68
C ALA A 96 5.87 0.60 -5.27
N VAL A 97 6.56 -0.53 -5.24
CA VAL A 97 7.94 -0.64 -5.71
C VAL A 97 8.17 -1.89 -6.55
N THR A 98 9.15 -1.80 -7.44
CA THR A 98 9.80 -2.93 -8.10
C THR A 98 11.17 -3.17 -7.48
N SER A 99 11.57 -4.43 -7.39
CA SER A 99 12.82 -4.83 -6.77
C SER A 99 13.12 -6.27 -7.17
N GLU A 100 14.41 -6.60 -7.30
CA GLU A 100 14.87 -7.98 -7.55
C GLU A 100 15.10 -8.72 -6.22
N ASP A 101 15.70 -8.05 -5.23
CA ASP A 101 16.20 -8.68 -4.00
C ASP A 101 15.79 -7.95 -2.69
N GLY A 102 15.06 -6.84 -2.80
CA GLY A 102 14.67 -5.99 -1.68
C GLY A 102 15.79 -5.09 -1.14
N MET A 103 17.02 -5.17 -1.65
CA MET A 103 18.16 -4.32 -1.25
C MET A 103 18.10 -2.96 -1.96
N THR A 104 17.76 -2.94 -3.23
CA THR A 104 17.40 -1.73 -4.00
C THR A 104 15.96 -1.83 -4.46
N ALA A 105 15.28 -0.69 -4.62
CA ALA A 105 13.91 -0.68 -5.12
C ALA A 105 13.59 0.63 -5.83
N ASP A 106 12.96 0.50 -7.00
CA ASP A 106 12.45 1.61 -7.78
C ASP A 106 10.95 1.77 -7.59
N VAL A 107 10.51 3.02 -7.64
CA VAL A 107 9.09 3.38 -7.58
C VAL A 107 8.35 2.73 -8.75
N TYR A 108 7.22 2.09 -8.47
CA TYR A 108 6.39 1.56 -9.55
C TYR A 108 5.76 2.72 -10.35
N PRO A 109 5.95 2.82 -11.67
CA PRO A 109 5.52 3.97 -12.45
C PRO A 109 4.05 3.85 -12.88
N PHE A 110 3.13 3.95 -11.92
CA PHE A 110 1.70 3.96 -12.26
C PHE A 110 1.33 5.12 -13.19
N ASP A 111 0.41 4.87 -14.11
CA ASP A 111 -0.24 5.93 -14.87
C ASP A 111 -1.00 6.88 -13.94
N SER A 112 -0.95 8.17 -14.23
CA SER A 112 -1.68 9.19 -13.46
C SER A 112 -3.18 8.90 -13.38
N ALA A 113 -3.77 8.31 -14.43
CA ALA A 113 -5.17 7.90 -14.43
C ALA A 113 -5.47 6.79 -13.40
N PHE A 114 -4.56 5.83 -13.24
CA PHE A 114 -4.68 4.78 -12.22
C PHE A 114 -4.64 5.38 -10.81
N LEU A 115 -3.65 6.23 -10.55
CA LEU A 115 -3.49 6.89 -9.24
C LEU A 115 -4.69 7.78 -8.91
N THR A 116 -5.18 8.54 -9.88
CA THR A 116 -6.35 9.42 -9.71
C THR A 116 -7.58 8.60 -9.33
N ARG A 117 -7.90 7.54 -10.07
CA ARG A 117 -9.05 6.67 -9.78
C ARG A 117 -8.96 6.02 -8.41
N THR A 118 -7.78 5.49 -8.07
CA THR A 118 -7.52 4.85 -6.77
C THR A 118 -7.69 5.85 -5.63
N ALA A 119 -7.11 7.04 -5.76
CA ALA A 119 -7.23 8.11 -4.77
C ALA A 119 -8.69 8.55 -4.60
N THR A 120 -9.45 8.69 -5.69
CA THR A 120 -10.89 9.01 -5.63
C THR A 120 -11.67 7.94 -4.88
N ARG A 121 -11.43 6.64 -5.13
CA ARG A 121 -12.07 5.56 -4.38
C ARG A 121 -11.74 5.63 -2.89
N ILE A 122 -10.47 5.78 -2.52
CA ILE A 122 -10.05 5.86 -1.11
C ILE A 122 -10.75 7.04 -0.41
N VAL A 123 -10.75 8.23 -1.00
CA VAL A 123 -11.38 9.42 -0.38
C VAL A 123 -12.90 9.26 -0.26
N ASN A 124 -13.56 8.61 -1.22
CA ASN A 124 -15.01 8.45 -1.19
C ASN A 124 -15.49 7.28 -0.31
N GLU A 125 -14.71 6.21 -0.21
CA GLU A 125 -15.10 4.98 0.47
C GLU A 125 -14.55 4.89 1.90
N VAL A 126 -13.39 5.50 2.20
CA VAL A 126 -12.73 5.38 3.51
C VAL A 126 -12.98 6.62 4.35
N ARG A 127 -13.87 6.48 5.35
CA ARG A 127 -14.17 7.57 6.28
C ARG A 127 -12.93 7.94 7.10
N GLY A 128 -12.58 9.23 7.11
CA GLY A 128 -11.44 9.73 7.87
C GLY A 128 -10.16 9.91 7.06
N ILE A 129 -10.19 9.68 5.74
CA ILE A 129 -9.14 10.05 4.79
C ILE A 129 -9.70 11.04 3.77
N ASN A 130 -9.06 12.20 3.66
CA ASN A 130 -9.45 13.22 2.67
C ASN A 130 -8.32 13.62 1.72
N ARG A 131 -7.16 12.97 1.85
CA ARG A 131 -6.01 13.21 0.99
C ARG A 131 -5.22 11.94 0.79
N VAL A 132 -4.85 11.70 -0.46
CA VAL A 132 -4.00 10.59 -0.87
C VAL A 132 -2.78 11.15 -1.59
N VAL A 133 -1.60 10.62 -1.28
CA VAL A 133 -0.34 10.93 -1.95
C VAL A 133 0.31 9.64 -2.44
N TYR A 134 1.26 9.73 -3.37
CA TYR A 134 2.05 8.59 -3.83
C TYR A 134 3.54 8.84 -3.56
N ASP A 135 4.23 7.83 -3.03
CA ASP A 135 5.65 7.94 -2.67
C ASP A 135 6.56 7.66 -3.88
N HIS A 136 7.19 8.74 -4.36
CA HIS A 136 8.13 8.74 -5.48
C HIS A 136 9.61 8.59 -5.06
N THR A 137 9.91 8.10 -3.85
CA THR A 137 11.28 7.93 -3.35
C THR A 137 11.82 6.52 -3.62
N SER A 138 12.92 6.36 -4.36
CA SER A 138 13.59 5.05 -4.50
C SER A 138 14.33 4.62 -3.21
N LYS A 139 14.66 3.33 -3.11
CA LYS A 139 15.61 2.78 -2.13
C LYS A 139 16.92 2.47 -2.85
N PRO A 140 18.05 3.14 -2.51
CA PRO A 140 18.18 4.35 -1.68
C PRO A 140 17.65 5.64 -2.37
N PRO A 141 17.46 6.77 -1.65
CA PRO A 141 17.82 7.03 -0.24
C PRO A 141 16.74 6.64 0.78
N GLY A 142 15.51 6.37 0.33
CA GLY A 142 14.44 5.92 1.20
C GLY A 142 14.53 4.43 1.53
N THR A 143 13.53 3.95 2.24
CA THR A 143 13.26 2.52 2.46
C THR A 143 11.96 2.11 1.77
N ILE A 144 11.64 0.81 1.78
CA ILE A 144 10.36 0.35 1.22
C ILE A 144 9.22 0.74 2.17
N GLU A 145 9.30 0.30 3.43
CA GLU A 145 8.41 0.73 4.53
C GLU A 145 8.83 2.13 5.03
N TRP A 146 7.92 2.81 5.71
CA TRP A 146 8.15 4.16 6.26
C TRP A 146 8.64 4.16 7.72
N GLU A 147 8.50 3.03 8.43
CA GLU A 147 9.01 2.76 9.79
C GLU A 147 9.50 1.31 9.93
#